data_AF-A0A1C2D3K7-F1
#
_entry.id   AF-A0A1C2D3K7-F1
#
_cell.length_a   1.000
_cell.length_b   1.000
_cell.length_c   1.000
_cell.angle_alpha   90.00
_cell.angle_beta   90.00
_cell.angle_gamma   90.00
#
_symmetry.space_group_name_H-M   'P 1'
#
loop_
_entity.id
_entity.type
_entity.pdbx_description
1 polymer ?
#
loop_
_entity_poly.entity_id
_entity_poly.type
_entity_poly.pdbx_seq_one_letter_code
_entity_poly.pdbx_strand_id
1 'polypeptide(L)'
;MKVKLEIDPDASEDELIIKAKNISPEMEQLYRKLQNIEHEDQIECFKDNVSYYLPLNKILFFETDAKQVILHTQDRACLDKHKLYELENILGAGFMRISKSTIINLDQIYGLTRSISDCKIQFHDTYKTVYASRRYYKELRMRLDERRS
;
A
#
# COMPACT_ATOMS: atom_id res chain seq x y z
N MET A 1 -19.57 14.56 5.72
CA MET A 1 -19.94 13.21 6.20
C MET A 1 -19.95 13.22 7.73
N LYS A 2 -20.96 12.62 8.37
CA LYS A 2 -21.00 12.44 9.85
C LYS A 2 -20.88 10.94 10.11
N VAL A 3 -19.88 10.52 10.89
CA VAL A 3 -19.66 9.11 11.22
C VAL A 3 -20.18 8.84 12.63
N LYS A 4 -20.95 7.76 12.81
CA LYS A 4 -21.46 7.30 14.10
C LYS A 4 -21.07 5.83 14.27
N LEU A 5 -20.51 5.49 15.42
CA LEU A 5 -20.23 4.12 15.84
C LEU A 5 -21.22 3.74 16.95
N GLU A 6 -21.91 2.63 16.76
CA GLU A 6 -22.79 2.02 17.76
C GLU A 6 -22.19 0.65 18.10
N ILE A 7 -22.04 0.36 19.39
CA ILE A 7 -21.50 -0.91 19.88
C ILE A 7 -22.63 -1.59 20.64
N ASP A 8 -23.04 -2.76 20.16
CA ASP A 8 -24.05 -3.60 20.78
C ASP A 8 -23.40 -4.93 21.21
N PRO A 9 -23.11 -5.13 22.52
CA PRO A 9 -22.49 -6.35 23.02
C PRO A 9 -23.34 -7.61 22.81
N ASP A 10 -24.65 -7.45 22.57
CA ASP A 10 -25.60 -8.55 22.40
C ASP A 10 -25.84 -8.91 20.92
N ALA A 11 -25.19 -8.20 19.99
CA ALA A 11 -25.31 -8.47 18.55
C ALA A 11 -24.74 -9.85 18.18
N SER A 12 -25.42 -10.56 17.29
CA SER A 12 -25.01 -11.90 16.85
C SER A 12 -23.82 -11.89 15.88
N GLU A 13 -23.60 -10.77 15.19
CA GLU A 13 -22.51 -10.56 14.23
C GLU A 13 -22.22 -9.05 14.08
N ASP A 14 -21.03 -8.73 13.57
CA ASP A 14 -20.66 -7.37 13.24
C ASP A 14 -21.40 -6.92 11.96
N GLU A 15 -22.23 -5.88 12.07
CA GLU A 15 -22.96 -5.31 10.92
C GLU A 15 -22.44 -3.91 10.57
N LEU A 16 -22.29 -3.64 9.27
CA LEU A 16 -21.96 -2.30 8.77
C LEU A 16 -23.11 -1.71 7.93
N ILE A 17 -23.74 -0.66 8.44
CA ILE A 17 -24.86 0.03 7.77
C ILE A 17 -24.42 1.41 7.26
N ILE A 18 -24.51 1.63 5.93
CA ILE A 18 -24.26 2.94 5.31
C ILE A 18 -25.58 3.70 5.12
N LYS A 19 -25.85 4.70 5.96
CA LYS A 19 -27.00 5.62 5.81
C LYS A 19 -26.55 6.93 5.16
N ALA A 20 -26.98 7.18 3.91
CA ALA A 20 -26.62 8.38 3.15
C ALA A 20 -27.86 9.08 2.54
N LYS A 21 -27.75 10.39 2.29
CA LYS A 21 -28.83 11.19 1.68
C LYS A 21 -29.07 10.81 0.20
N ASN A 22 -28.02 10.41 -0.50
CA ASN A 22 -28.02 10.02 -1.92
C ASN A 22 -26.78 9.14 -2.23
N ILE A 23 -26.84 8.39 -3.33
CA ILE A 23 -25.67 7.65 -3.85
C ILE A 23 -24.81 8.60 -4.68
N SER A 24 -23.88 9.30 -4.02
CA SER A 24 -22.84 10.07 -4.71
C SER A 24 -21.70 9.16 -5.17
N PRO A 25 -20.85 9.59 -6.13
CA PRO A 25 -19.65 8.83 -6.51
C PRO A 25 -18.74 8.50 -5.32
N GLU A 26 -18.65 9.41 -4.35
CA GLU A 26 -17.90 9.21 -3.10
C GLU A 26 -18.54 8.10 -2.24
N MET A 27 -19.87 8.08 -2.10
CA MET A 27 -20.58 7.02 -1.35
C MET A 27 -20.49 5.66 -2.03
N GLU A 28 -20.54 5.62 -3.37
CA GLU A 28 -20.39 4.38 -4.13
C GLU A 28 -18.98 3.81 -4.00
N GLN A 29 -17.95 4.67 -4.04
CA GLN A 29 -16.57 4.25 -3.81
C GLN A 29 -16.37 3.71 -2.39
N LEU A 30 -16.96 4.37 -1.37
CA LEU A 30 -16.89 3.91 0.01
C LEU A 30 -17.59 2.55 0.19
N TYR A 31 -18.78 2.38 -0.39
CA TYR A 31 -19.51 1.12 -0.36
C TYR A 31 -18.69 -0.03 -0.95
N ARG A 32 -18.09 0.16 -2.13
CA ARG A 32 -17.24 -0.87 -2.76
C ARG A 32 -16.02 -1.25 -1.92
N LYS A 33 -15.36 -0.26 -1.29
CA LYS A 33 -14.22 -0.53 -0.40
C LYS A 33 -14.62 -1.36 0.81
N LEU A 34 -15.77 -1.04 1.41
CA LEU A 34 -16.27 -1.74 2.60
C LEU A 34 -16.77 -3.16 2.28
N GLN A 35 -17.32 -3.40 1.09
CA GLN A 35 -17.69 -4.75 0.64
C GLN A 35 -16.49 -5.68 0.42
N ASN A 36 -15.32 -5.14 0.12
CA ASN A 36 -14.12 -5.93 -0.17
C ASN A 36 -13.29 -6.25 1.09
N ILE A 37 -13.74 -5.86 2.28
CA ILE A 37 -12.99 -6.07 3.54
C ILE A 37 -12.72 -7.56 3.83
N GLU A 38 -13.55 -8.48 3.34
CA GLU A 38 -13.39 -9.92 3.57
C GLU A 38 -12.24 -10.56 2.77
N HIS A 39 -11.73 -9.88 1.75
CA HIS A 39 -10.56 -10.35 1.01
C HIS A 39 -9.34 -9.57 1.48
N GLU A 40 -8.27 -10.26 1.91
CA GLU A 40 -6.96 -9.62 2.01
C GLU A 40 -6.73 -8.85 0.70
N ASP A 41 -6.55 -7.53 0.78
CA ASP A 41 -6.29 -6.73 -0.41
C ASP A 41 -5.15 -7.40 -1.18
N GLN A 42 -5.45 -7.85 -2.39
CA GLN A 42 -4.52 -8.56 -3.26
C GLN A 42 -4.30 -7.75 -4.53
N ILE A 43 -3.09 -7.86 -5.07
CA ILE A 43 -2.76 -7.29 -6.36
C ILE A 43 -2.34 -8.39 -7.33
N GLU A 44 -2.84 -8.30 -8.57
CA GLU A 44 -2.43 -9.21 -9.64
C GLU A 44 -1.07 -8.77 -10.19
N CYS A 45 -0.13 -9.71 -10.29
CA CYS A 45 1.09 -9.52 -11.05
C CYS A 45 1.39 -10.72 -11.95
N PHE A 46 2.24 -10.53 -12.94
CA PHE A 46 2.50 -11.49 -14.01
C PHE A 46 3.97 -11.88 -14.10
N LYS A 47 4.23 -13.17 -14.22
CA LYS A 47 5.58 -13.71 -14.47
C LYS A 47 5.47 -15.03 -15.23
N ASP A 48 6.27 -15.20 -16.29
CA ASP A 48 6.39 -16.45 -17.06
C ASP A 48 5.04 -17.02 -17.55
N ASN A 49 4.15 -16.17 -18.08
CA ASN A 49 2.78 -16.53 -18.50
C ASN A 49 1.83 -16.98 -17.38
N VAL A 50 2.17 -16.71 -16.13
CA VAL A 50 1.35 -17.00 -14.95
C VAL A 50 0.96 -15.71 -14.25
N SER A 51 -0.33 -15.57 -13.94
CA SER A 51 -0.85 -14.54 -13.03
C SER A 51 -0.78 -15.01 -11.59
N TYR A 52 -0.27 -14.15 -10.72
CA TYR A 52 -0.20 -14.34 -9.27
C TYR A 52 -1.04 -13.27 -8.60
N TYR A 53 -1.80 -13.65 -7.57
CA TYR A 53 -2.53 -12.73 -6.71
C TYR A 53 -1.80 -12.66 -5.37
N LEU A 54 -1.20 -11.50 -5.09
CA LEU A 54 -0.31 -11.32 -3.95
C LEU A 54 -0.96 -10.43 -2.89
N PRO A 55 -1.05 -10.86 -1.63
CA PRO A 55 -1.50 -10.00 -0.53
C PRO A 55 -0.63 -8.75 -0.41
N LEU A 56 -1.25 -7.58 -0.23
CA LEU A 56 -0.54 -6.31 -0.12
C LEU A 56 0.49 -6.32 1.03
N ASN A 57 0.20 -7.03 2.13
CA ASN A 57 1.11 -7.16 3.27
C ASN A 57 2.41 -7.93 2.97
N LYS A 58 2.49 -8.68 1.86
CA LYS A 58 3.72 -9.36 1.41
C LYS A 58 4.56 -8.53 0.45
N ILE A 59 4.04 -7.39 -0.01
CA ILE A 59 4.72 -6.53 -0.97
C ILE A 59 5.68 -5.62 -0.22
N LEU A 60 6.94 -5.62 -0.65
CA LEU A 60 7.98 -4.75 -0.11
C LEU A 60 7.95 -3.38 -0.80
N PHE A 61 7.98 -3.39 -2.13
CA PHE A 61 7.97 -2.20 -2.95
C PHE A 61 7.57 -2.49 -4.39
N PHE A 62 7.21 -1.43 -5.09
CA PHE A 62 7.05 -1.37 -6.52
C PHE A 62 8.14 -0.47 -7.08
N GLU A 63 8.72 -0.85 -8.21
CA GLU A 63 9.62 0.02 -8.96
C GLU A 63 9.30 0.05 -10.45
N THR A 64 9.65 1.14 -11.11
CA THR A 64 9.62 1.19 -12.57
C THR A 64 11.00 0.90 -13.12
N ASP A 65 11.11 -0.14 -13.93
CA ASP A 65 12.29 -0.46 -14.75
C ASP A 65 11.84 -0.63 -16.21
N ALA A 66 12.62 -0.09 -17.16
CA ALA A 66 12.34 -0.16 -18.59
C ALA A 66 10.86 0.14 -19.01
N LYS A 67 10.21 1.12 -18.35
CA LYS A 67 8.78 1.53 -18.54
C LYS A 67 7.73 0.52 -18.05
N GLN A 68 8.15 -0.53 -17.39
CA GLN A 68 7.29 -1.52 -16.74
C GLN A 68 7.35 -1.34 -15.23
N VAL A 69 6.24 -1.63 -14.55
CA VAL A 69 6.23 -1.67 -13.09
C VAL A 69 6.54 -3.09 -12.65
N ILE A 70 7.46 -3.22 -11.71
CA ILE A 70 7.85 -4.48 -11.09
C ILE A 70 7.42 -4.41 -9.64
N LEU A 71 6.65 -5.39 -9.20
CA LEU A 71 6.28 -5.64 -7.82
C LEU A 71 7.32 -6.57 -7.20
N HIS A 72 7.84 -6.22 -6.03
CA HIS A 72 8.80 -7.02 -5.28
C HIS A 72 8.22 -7.53 -3.96
N THR A 73 8.26 -8.85 -3.76
CA THR A 73 8.11 -9.49 -2.45
C THR A 73 9.47 -9.89 -1.91
N GLN A 74 9.51 -10.55 -0.75
CA GLN A 74 10.73 -11.12 -0.17
C GLN A 74 11.50 -12.01 -1.16
N ASP A 75 10.77 -12.90 -1.85
CA ASP A 75 11.29 -14.00 -2.65
C ASP A 75 11.07 -13.84 -4.16
N ARG A 76 10.23 -12.88 -4.60
CA ARG A 76 9.80 -12.75 -6.00
C ARG A 76 9.87 -11.32 -6.52
N ALA A 77 9.85 -11.24 -7.84
CA ALA A 77 9.61 -10.03 -8.60
C ALA A 77 8.72 -10.42 -9.80
N CYS A 78 7.68 -9.63 -10.06
CA CYS A 78 6.72 -9.87 -11.13
C CYS A 78 6.23 -8.55 -11.72
N LEU A 79 5.77 -8.59 -12.97
CA LEU A 79 5.27 -7.42 -13.67
C LEU A 79 3.87 -7.04 -13.19
N ASP A 80 3.70 -5.77 -12.85
CA ASP A 80 2.39 -5.18 -12.58
C ASP A 80 1.90 -4.44 -13.84
N LYS A 81 0.61 -4.57 -14.15
CA LYS A 81 -0.01 -3.91 -15.31
C LYS A 81 -0.26 -2.41 -15.06
N HIS A 82 -0.42 -2.03 -13.80
CA HIS A 82 -0.67 -0.65 -13.39
C HIS A 82 0.56 0.23 -13.63
N LYS A 83 0.31 1.53 -13.82
CA LYS A 83 1.35 2.54 -13.72
C LYS A 83 1.58 2.93 -12.27
N LEU A 84 2.79 3.42 -11.97
CA LEU A 84 3.15 3.80 -10.60
C LEU A 84 2.18 4.84 -10.00
N TYR A 85 1.68 5.80 -10.79
CA TYR A 85 0.70 6.78 -10.30
C TYR A 85 -0.70 6.18 -10.04
N GLU A 86 -1.05 5.08 -10.71
CA GLU A 86 -2.32 4.37 -10.49
C GLU A 86 -2.25 3.60 -9.18
N LEU A 87 -1.09 2.99 -8.92
CA LEU A 87 -0.79 2.31 -7.66
C LEU A 87 -0.94 3.23 -6.45
N GLU A 88 -0.54 4.51 -6.54
CA GLU A 88 -0.73 5.48 -5.45
C GLU A 88 -2.20 5.67 -5.06
N ASN A 89 -3.15 5.47 -5.99
CA ASN A 89 -4.57 5.64 -5.70
C ASN A 89 -5.23 4.40 -5.09
N ILE A 90 -4.64 3.21 -5.28
CA ILE A 90 -5.24 1.94 -4.83
C ILE A 90 -4.57 1.35 -3.59
N LEU A 91 -3.26 1.55 -3.41
CA LEU A 91 -2.48 0.90 -2.33
C LEU A 91 -2.75 1.49 -0.93
N GLY A 92 -3.44 2.62 -0.86
CA GLY A 92 -3.84 3.24 0.41
C GLY A 92 -2.68 3.75 1.25
N ALA A 93 -2.95 4.01 2.53
CA ALA A 93 -2.01 4.70 3.42
C ALA A 93 -0.80 3.85 3.83
N GLY A 94 -0.85 2.52 3.75
CA GLY A 94 0.28 1.63 4.03
C GLY A 94 1.49 1.87 3.11
N PHE A 95 1.24 2.41 1.92
CA PHE A 95 2.25 2.60 0.91
C PHE A 95 2.62 4.07 0.72
N MET A 96 3.85 4.30 0.27
CA MET A 96 4.38 5.64 0.03
C MET A 96 5.36 5.67 -1.13
N ARG A 97 5.22 6.67 -2.01
CA ARG A 97 6.22 6.99 -3.02
C ARG A 97 7.46 7.62 -2.38
N ILE A 98 8.64 7.08 -2.71
CA ILE A 98 9.93 7.57 -2.15
C ILE A 98 10.88 8.12 -3.20
N SER A 99 10.55 7.91 -4.48
CA SER A 99 11.31 8.39 -5.63
C SER A 99 10.37 8.56 -6.83
N LYS A 100 10.88 9.09 -7.93
CA LYS A 100 10.11 9.15 -9.18
C LYS A 100 9.71 7.76 -9.71
N SER A 101 10.40 6.71 -9.29
CA SER A 101 10.24 5.36 -9.84
C SER A 101 9.92 4.31 -8.78
N THR A 102 9.70 4.66 -7.51
CA THR A 102 9.55 3.66 -6.43
C THR A 102 8.46 4.03 -5.42
N ILE A 103 7.60 3.07 -5.12
CA ILE A 103 6.63 3.08 -4.02
C ILE A 103 7.00 1.95 -3.07
N ILE A 104 6.99 2.18 -1.76
CA ILE A 104 7.30 1.16 -0.75
C ILE A 104 6.10 0.89 0.14
N ASN A 105 6.07 -0.31 0.71
CA ASN A 105 5.23 -0.62 1.87
C ASN A 105 5.96 -0.17 3.15
N LEU A 106 5.36 0.75 3.89
CA LEU A 106 5.94 1.31 5.11
C LEU A 106 6.01 0.28 6.24
N ASP A 107 5.09 -0.69 6.25
CA ASP A 107 4.98 -1.70 7.30
C ASP A 107 6.00 -2.84 7.11
N GLN A 108 6.68 -2.88 5.95
CA GLN A 108 7.73 -3.85 5.65
C GLN A 108 9.15 -3.30 5.89
N ILE A 109 9.28 -2.05 6.34
CA ILE A 109 10.59 -1.43 6.58
C ILE A 109 11.22 -1.98 7.86
N TYR A 110 12.36 -2.64 7.71
CA TYR A 110 13.20 -3.09 8.82
C TYR A 110 14.15 -1.99 9.32
N GLY A 111 14.73 -1.21 8.39
CA GLY A 111 15.78 -0.26 8.75
C GLY A 111 15.97 0.87 7.75
N LEU A 112 16.45 2.00 8.26
CA LEU A 112 16.79 3.18 7.47
C LEU A 112 18.26 3.58 7.74
N THR A 113 19.05 3.74 6.69
CA THR A 113 20.40 4.31 6.76
C THR A 113 20.45 5.60 5.96
N ARG A 114 20.61 6.73 6.65
CA ARG A 114 20.67 8.05 6.02
C ARG A 114 22.08 8.38 5.55
N SER A 115 22.21 8.87 4.32
CA SER A 115 23.42 9.51 3.80
C SER A 115 23.19 11.02 3.61
N ILE A 116 24.21 11.71 3.09
CA ILE A 116 24.11 13.15 2.77
C ILE A 116 23.06 13.40 1.68
N SER A 117 22.91 12.49 0.71
CA SER A 117 22.13 12.70 -0.52
C SER A 117 20.91 11.81 -0.66
N ASP A 118 20.79 10.74 0.12
CA ASP A 118 19.72 9.74 0.03
C ASP A 118 19.46 9.07 1.38
N CYS A 119 18.45 8.20 1.41
CA CYS A 119 18.19 7.32 2.54
C CYS A 119 17.99 5.90 2.00
N LYS A 120 18.88 4.99 2.39
CA LYS A 120 18.76 3.57 2.10
C LYS A 120 17.70 2.96 3.00
N ILE A 121 16.79 2.21 2.40
CA ILE A 121 15.69 1.49 3.07
C ILE A 121 15.95 0.00 2.94
N GLN A 122 15.84 -0.70 4.06
CA GLN A 122 15.98 -2.15 4.18
C GLN A 122 14.64 -2.74 4.62
N PHE A 123 14.31 -3.92 4.10
CA PHE A 123 13.07 -4.61 4.39
C PHE A 123 13.30 -5.85 5.25
N HIS A 124 12.24 -6.33 5.91
CA HIS A 124 12.31 -7.55 6.72
C HIS A 124 12.64 -8.78 5.86
N ASP A 125 13.46 -9.67 6.44
CA ASP A 125 13.77 -11.02 5.94
C ASP A 125 14.28 -11.10 4.48
N THR A 126 14.89 -10.04 3.97
CA THR A 126 15.42 -9.98 2.60
C THR A 126 16.64 -9.07 2.47
N TYR A 127 17.45 -9.32 1.45
CA TYR A 127 18.58 -8.46 1.10
C TYR A 127 18.19 -7.27 0.21
N LYS A 128 16.93 -7.21 -0.26
CA LYS A 128 16.46 -6.15 -1.15
C LYS A 128 16.49 -4.80 -0.43
N THR A 129 16.91 -3.76 -1.14
CA THR A 129 17.00 -2.40 -0.62
C THR A 129 16.65 -1.38 -1.69
N VAL A 130 16.06 -0.26 -1.30
CA VAL A 130 15.76 0.86 -2.19
C VAL A 130 16.26 2.17 -1.57
N TYR A 131 16.32 3.23 -2.38
CA TYR A 131 16.79 4.55 -1.94
C TYR A 131 15.68 5.58 -2.06
N ALA A 132 15.34 6.23 -0.94
CA ALA A 132 14.48 7.40 -0.95
C ALA A 132 15.29 8.62 -1.39
N SER A 133 14.75 9.38 -2.34
CA SER A 133 15.35 10.64 -2.77
C SER A 133 15.08 11.75 -1.75
N ARG A 134 15.96 12.77 -1.71
CA ARG A 134 15.89 13.88 -0.73
C ARG A 134 14.50 14.52 -0.62
N ARG A 135 13.79 14.64 -1.75
CA ARG A 135 12.44 15.23 -1.82
C ARG A 135 11.45 14.52 -0.90
N TYR A 136 11.51 13.19 -0.82
CA TYR A 136 10.51 12.38 -0.12
C TYR A 136 10.93 12.04 1.32
N TYR A 137 12.19 12.28 1.68
CA TYR A 137 12.72 11.89 2.99
C TYR A 137 11.96 12.52 4.17
N LYS A 138 11.60 13.81 4.07
CA LYS A 138 10.87 14.50 5.14
C LYS A 138 9.52 13.83 5.42
N GLU A 139 8.77 13.55 4.36
CA GLU A 139 7.46 12.89 4.45
C GLU A 139 7.61 11.44 4.92
N LEU A 140 8.62 10.71 4.45
CA LEU A 140 8.90 9.34 4.88
C LEU A 140 9.11 9.26 6.39
N ARG A 141 9.89 10.19 6.96
CA ARG A 141 10.12 10.26 8.40
C ARG A 141 8.83 10.54 9.16
N MET A 142 8.06 11.54 8.73
CA MET A 142 6.78 11.89 9.34
C MET A 142 5.82 10.70 9.39
N ARG A 143 5.62 10.00 8.26
CA ARG A 143 4.72 8.85 8.17
C ARG A 143 5.17 7.65 9.01
N LEU A 144 6.48 7.51 9.24
CA LEU A 144 7.02 6.46 10.10
C LEU A 144 6.93 6.81 11.59
N ASP A 145 7.08 8.09 11.94
CA ASP A 145 6.92 8.56 13.32
C ASP A 145 5.44 8.48 13.77
N GLU A 146 4.49 8.80 12.88
CA GLU A 146 3.04 8.63 13.11
C GLU A 146 2.64 7.18 13.41
N ARG A 147 3.33 6.19 12.80
CA ARG A 147 3.05 4.75 13.00
C ARG A 147 3.56 4.19 14.32
N ARG A 148 4.43 4.92 15.01
CA ARG A 148 5.02 4.51 16.31
C ARG A 148 4.20 4.99 17.51
N SER A 149 3.21 5.86 17.26
CA SER A 149 2.33 6.48 18.27
C SER A 149 1.02 5.72 18.38
#